data_AF-A0AAE8M1P8-F1
#
_entry.id   AF-A0AAE8M1P8-F1
#
_cell.length_a   1.000
_cell.length_b   1.000
_cell.length_c   1.000
_cell.angle_alpha   90.00
_cell.angle_beta   90.00
_cell.angle_gamma   90.00
#
_symmetry.space_group_name_H-M   'P 1'
#
loop_
_entity.id
_entity.type
_entity.pdbx_description
1 polymer ?
#
loop_
_entity_poly.entity_id
_entity_poly.type
_entity_poly.pdbx_seq_one_letter_code
_entity_poly.pdbx_strand_id
1 'polypeptide(L)'
;MVYRPVFIIFFFATVLLLTLLVSRISNRCSTALAFQHQANVLSTEPYLNQKLAHAEKLWAKSIQGRKEMIRQSGYDRKFPDGYINPFNVWEFARPSFFCPHDLERVGQLGDGGKIVCGMSRYEKECPGPSSKTNPARELIVYSFGVDDDSSFEAELLHRTNARIWGYDSSVNSWANQIPEYQYPRASFEKAEIGKETNMKASPPVITIQDLMKMNGHSYIDLLKMDIEGAEYESLTSLIESIMKEQKESGNATLPFGQLLIELHIMKDPPGVKIPTNLETWLKWWSSLEAMGLRPVNSEDNWIGDRVYAAPRFMEYTFINIMDKEKNVLLWT
;
A
#
# COMPACT_ATOMS: atom_id res chain seq x y z
N MET A 1 70.89 23.69 -43.03
CA MET A 1 69.41 23.56 -43.13
C MET A 1 69.03 22.19 -42.59
N VAL A 2 68.96 21.93 -41.29
CA VAL A 2 67.94 22.31 -40.28
C VAL A 2 66.51 21.90 -40.67
N TYR A 3 66.29 20.58 -40.77
CA TYR A 3 64.99 19.95 -40.53
C TYR A 3 65.13 19.11 -39.27
N ARG A 4 64.75 19.65 -38.09
CA ARG A 4 64.55 18.91 -36.82
C ARG A 4 64.22 19.88 -35.67
N PRO A 5 62.97 20.36 -35.59
CA PRO A 5 62.38 20.49 -34.24
C PRO A 5 60.94 19.97 -34.13
N VAL A 6 60.22 19.79 -35.24
CA VAL A 6 58.77 19.47 -35.20
C VAL A 6 58.50 18.00 -34.83
N PHE A 7 59.34 17.07 -35.26
CA PHE A 7 59.16 15.64 -34.98
C PHE A 7 59.36 15.27 -33.49
N ILE A 8 60.23 15.99 -32.79
CA ILE A 8 60.51 15.71 -31.38
C ILE A 8 59.31 16.16 -30.53
N ILE A 9 58.71 17.31 -30.85
CA ILE A 9 57.55 17.84 -30.12
C ILE A 9 56.33 16.93 -30.29
N PHE A 10 56.08 16.41 -31.51
CA PHE A 10 54.98 15.47 -31.74
C PHE A 10 55.17 14.12 -31.03
N PHE A 11 56.42 13.62 -30.93
CA PHE A 11 56.70 12.37 -30.22
C PHE A 11 56.52 12.50 -28.71
N PHE A 12 56.92 13.62 -28.11
CA PHE A 12 56.68 13.87 -26.69
C PHE A 12 55.19 14.07 -26.37
N ALA A 13 54.43 14.74 -27.25
CA ALA A 13 53.00 14.93 -27.07
C ALA A 13 52.21 13.60 -27.14
N THR A 14 52.57 12.68 -28.03
CA THR A 14 51.92 11.36 -28.13
C THR A 14 52.28 10.44 -26.96
N VAL A 15 53.52 10.47 -26.48
CA VAL A 15 53.92 9.71 -25.27
C VAL A 15 53.22 10.25 -24.02
N LEU A 16 53.05 11.57 -23.88
CA LEU A 16 52.32 12.16 -22.76
C LEU A 16 50.81 11.84 -22.80
N LEU A 17 50.21 11.82 -23.99
CA LEU A 17 48.80 11.44 -24.16
C LEU A 17 48.58 9.96 -23.85
N LEU A 18 49.50 9.08 -24.25
CA LEU A 18 49.45 7.65 -23.96
C LEU A 18 49.66 7.35 -22.46
N THR A 19 50.55 8.06 -21.76
CA THR A 19 50.72 7.89 -20.30
C THR A 19 49.51 8.41 -19.51
N LEU A 20 48.86 9.48 -19.97
CA LEU A 20 47.60 9.96 -19.38
C LEU A 20 46.42 9.01 -19.64
N LEU A 21 46.36 8.36 -20.81
CA LEU A 21 45.34 7.34 -21.12
C LEU A 21 45.56 6.05 -20.32
N VAL A 22 46.80 5.58 -20.18
CA VAL A 22 47.12 4.38 -19.38
C VAL A 22 46.90 4.62 -17.89
N SER A 23 47.23 5.81 -17.35
CA SER A 23 46.94 6.14 -15.95
C SER A 23 45.45 6.28 -15.64
N ARG A 24 44.62 6.71 -16.61
CA ARG A 24 43.15 6.71 -16.47
C ARG A 24 42.54 5.30 -16.55
N ILE A 25 43.15 4.38 -17.29
CA ILE A 25 42.70 2.98 -17.39
C ILE A 25 43.12 2.18 -16.15
N SER A 26 44.28 2.48 -15.56
CA SER A 26 44.77 1.81 -14.35
C SER A 26 44.01 2.17 -13.05
N ASN A 27 43.21 3.24 -13.06
CA ASN A 27 42.36 3.63 -11.92
C ASN A 27 40.93 3.04 -11.98
N ARG A 28 40.66 2.10 -12.90
CA ARG A 28 39.41 1.33 -12.92
C ARG A 28 39.67 -0.16 -12.70
N CYS A 29 40.28 -0.49 -11.58
CA CYS A 29 40.13 -1.83 -11.02
C CYS A 29 40.26 -1.76 -9.50
N SER A 30 39.38 -2.49 -8.82
CA SER A 30 39.34 -2.72 -7.36
C SER A 30 38.58 -1.71 -6.51
N THR A 31 37.30 -1.52 -6.83
CA THR A 31 36.26 -1.56 -5.79
C THR A 31 35.18 -2.54 -6.23
N ALA A 32 35.55 -3.82 -6.37
CA ALA A 32 34.58 -4.87 -6.12
C ALA A 32 34.28 -4.79 -4.61
N LEU A 33 33.33 -3.95 -4.24
CA LEU A 33 32.63 -4.09 -2.97
C LEU A 33 31.97 -5.48 -3.05
N ALA A 34 32.66 -6.46 -2.50
CA ALA A 34 32.02 -7.69 -2.09
C ALA A 34 30.90 -7.26 -1.15
N PHE A 35 29.67 -7.21 -1.66
CA PHE A 35 28.49 -7.30 -0.83
C PHE A 35 28.60 -8.65 -0.15
N GLN A 36 29.23 -8.67 1.03
CA GLN A 36 29.07 -9.76 1.96
C GLN A 36 27.57 -9.88 2.18
N HIS A 37 27.03 -10.96 1.66
CA HIS A 37 25.68 -11.41 1.91
C HIS A 37 25.61 -11.73 3.40
N GLN A 38 25.35 -10.72 4.22
CA GLN A 38 24.91 -10.91 5.59
C GLN A 38 23.45 -11.33 5.51
N ALA A 39 23.25 -12.62 5.28
CA ALA A 39 22.03 -13.28 5.68
C ALA A 39 21.87 -13.13 7.20
N ASN A 40 20.67 -12.73 7.61
CA ASN A 40 20.16 -12.64 8.99
C ASN A 40 20.62 -11.41 9.79
N VAL A 41 19.84 -10.34 9.73
CA VAL A 41 19.06 -9.75 10.85
C VAL A 41 18.06 -8.78 10.20
N LEU A 42 16.75 -8.99 10.43
CA LEU A 42 15.69 -8.01 10.11
C LEU A 42 16.17 -6.63 10.58
N SER A 43 16.15 -5.62 9.72
CA SER A 43 16.89 -4.42 10.08
C SER A 43 16.23 -3.70 11.25
N THR A 44 16.92 -3.68 12.39
CA THR A 44 16.38 -3.12 13.61
C THR A 44 16.27 -1.60 13.45
N GLU A 45 15.07 -1.03 13.61
CA GLU A 45 14.86 0.41 13.58
C GLU A 45 14.95 0.95 15.02
N PRO A 46 16.06 1.63 15.37
CA PRO A 46 16.21 2.20 16.69
C PRO A 46 15.03 3.13 16.97
N TYR A 47 14.41 2.98 18.15
CA TYR A 47 13.26 3.77 18.60
C TYR A 47 11.91 3.48 17.92
N LEU A 48 11.78 2.46 17.06
CA LEU A 48 10.48 2.10 16.45
C LEU A 48 9.39 1.90 17.51
N ASN A 49 9.69 1.16 18.58
CA ASN A 49 8.76 0.97 19.70
C ASN A 49 8.33 2.29 20.37
N GLN A 50 9.24 3.26 20.48
CA GLN A 50 8.93 4.57 21.07
C GLN A 50 8.06 5.41 20.13
N LYS A 51 8.36 5.40 18.82
CA LYS A 51 7.55 6.04 17.78
C LYS A 51 6.12 5.48 17.79
N LEU A 52 5.97 4.15 17.75
CA LEU A 52 4.67 3.48 17.78
C LEU A 52 3.89 3.79 19.06
N ALA A 53 4.55 3.76 20.23
CA ALA A 53 3.90 4.11 21.50
C ALA A 53 3.43 5.58 21.52
N HIS A 54 4.21 6.50 20.93
CA HIS A 54 3.80 7.89 20.81
C HIS A 54 2.61 8.07 19.86
N ALA A 55 2.64 7.42 18.69
CA ALA A 55 1.56 7.44 17.72
C ALA A 55 0.26 6.87 18.32
N GLU A 56 0.34 5.77 19.08
CA GLU A 56 -0.80 5.17 19.75
C GLU A 56 -1.42 6.12 20.80
N LYS A 57 -0.60 6.89 21.52
CA LYS A 57 -1.09 7.93 22.44
C LYS A 57 -1.85 9.05 21.71
N LEU A 58 -1.36 9.48 20.54
CA LEU A 58 -2.01 10.51 19.73
C LEU A 58 -3.35 10.00 19.16
N TRP A 59 -3.37 8.76 18.68
CA TRP A 59 -4.59 8.09 18.24
C TRP A 59 -5.60 7.92 19.38
N ALA A 60 -5.19 7.45 20.56
CA ALA A 60 -6.10 7.35 21.71
C ALA A 60 -6.71 8.71 22.10
N LYS A 61 -5.96 9.80 21.95
CA LYS A 61 -6.47 11.17 22.14
C LYS A 61 -7.50 11.56 21.07
N SER A 62 -7.28 11.20 19.80
CA SER A 62 -8.21 11.52 18.72
C SER A 62 -9.55 10.79 18.88
N ILE A 63 -9.56 9.55 19.38
CA ILE A 63 -10.79 8.82 19.73
C ILE A 63 -11.63 9.60 20.76
N GLN A 64 -11.00 10.23 21.75
CA GLN A 64 -11.74 11.06 22.72
C GLN A 64 -12.31 12.32 22.05
N GLY A 65 -11.53 12.96 21.17
CA GLY A 65 -12.00 14.09 20.36
C GLY A 65 -13.22 13.73 19.50
N ARG A 66 -13.17 12.57 18.83
CA ARG A 66 -14.29 12.04 18.03
C ARG A 66 -15.55 11.84 18.88
N LYS A 67 -15.43 11.24 20.07
CA LYS A 67 -16.56 11.06 21.01
C LYS A 67 -17.18 12.39 21.42
N GLU A 68 -16.35 13.40 21.67
CA GLU A 68 -16.82 14.73 22.00
C GLU A 68 -17.53 15.41 20.81
N MET A 69 -16.98 15.27 19.60
CA MET A 69 -17.64 15.75 18.38
C MET A 69 -19.03 15.11 18.21
N ILE A 70 -19.13 13.79 18.36
CA ILE A 70 -20.42 13.07 18.30
C ILE A 70 -21.42 13.62 19.33
N ARG A 71 -20.96 13.86 20.57
CA ARG A 71 -21.80 14.39 21.66
C ARG A 71 -22.35 15.77 21.33
N GLN A 72 -21.56 16.61 20.67
CA GLN A 72 -21.96 17.97 20.26
C GLN A 72 -22.82 17.97 19.00
N SER A 73 -22.51 17.10 18.03
CA SER A 73 -23.12 17.08 16.71
C SER A 73 -24.40 16.24 16.63
N GLY A 74 -24.60 15.28 17.53
CA GLY A 74 -25.63 14.24 17.40
C GLY A 74 -25.19 13.10 16.46
N TYR A 75 -25.52 11.87 16.83
CA TYR A 75 -25.01 10.63 16.22
C TYR A 75 -25.87 10.12 15.05
N ASP A 76 -27.18 10.35 15.09
CA ASP A 76 -28.16 9.78 14.15
C ASP A 76 -28.38 10.65 12.89
N ARG A 77 -27.46 11.58 12.60
CA ARG A 77 -27.59 12.51 11.48
C ARG A 77 -27.13 11.87 10.17
N LYS A 78 -27.72 12.32 9.05
CA LYS A 78 -27.09 12.17 7.73
C LYS A 78 -25.67 12.75 7.78
N PHE A 79 -24.78 12.23 6.94
CA PHE A 79 -23.37 12.64 6.90
C PHE A 79 -23.23 14.17 6.91
N PRO A 80 -22.41 14.74 7.80
CA PRO A 80 -22.21 16.18 7.86
C PRO A 80 -21.45 16.65 6.61
N ASP A 81 -21.95 17.71 5.97
CA ASP A 81 -21.43 18.24 4.70
C ASP A 81 -20.77 19.63 4.86
N GLY A 82 -20.41 20.04 6.07
CA GLY A 82 -19.73 21.33 6.30
C GLY A 82 -20.63 22.58 6.30
N TYR A 83 -21.90 22.50 5.88
CA TYR A 83 -22.80 23.67 5.80
C TYR A 83 -23.40 24.08 7.15
N ILE A 84 -24.01 23.14 7.89
CA ILE A 84 -24.64 23.41 9.21
C ILE A 84 -23.64 23.21 10.35
N ASN A 85 -22.68 22.30 10.18
CA ASN A 85 -21.61 22.04 11.13
C ASN A 85 -20.29 22.41 10.46
N PRO A 86 -19.30 23.00 11.17
CA PRO A 86 -18.03 23.41 10.60
C PRO A 86 -17.07 22.23 10.32
N PHE A 87 -17.61 21.06 9.98
CA PHE A 87 -16.88 19.83 9.71
C PHE A 87 -17.66 18.92 8.76
N ASN A 88 -16.93 18.11 8.00
CA ASN A 88 -17.43 17.03 7.18
C ASN A 88 -17.33 15.66 7.91
N VAL A 89 -17.81 14.57 7.29
CA VAL A 89 -17.76 13.20 7.83
C VAL A 89 -16.32 12.74 8.05
N TRP A 90 -15.39 13.11 7.17
CA TRP A 90 -14.00 12.66 7.22
C TRP A 90 -13.23 13.22 8.42
N GLU A 91 -13.69 14.32 9.03
CA GLU A 91 -13.11 14.92 10.22
C GLU A 91 -13.21 14.02 11.44
N PHE A 92 -14.19 13.12 11.46
CA PHE A 92 -14.29 12.10 12.50
C PHE A 92 -13.22 11.02 12.35
N ALA A 93 -12.61 10.85 11.18
CA ALA A 93 -11.66 9.78 10.84
C ALA A 93 -10.26 10.30 10.49
N ARG A 94 -9.91 11.54 10.86
CA ARG A 94 -8.60 12.13 10.54
C ARG A 94 -7.45 11.22 11.01
N PRO A 95 -6.45 10.96 10.16
CA PRO A 95 -5.23 10.27 10.56
C PRO A 95 -4.59 10.97 11.75
N SER A 96 -4.40 10.21 12.82
CA SER A 96 -3.79 10.68 14.08
C SER A 96 -2.67 9.77 14.56
N PHE A 97 -2.43 8.68 13.83
CA PHE A 97 -1.32 7.77 14.04
C PHE A 97 -0.30 8.05 12.94
N PHE A 98 0.85 8.67 13.22
CA PHE A 98 1.80 8.95 12.15
C PHE A 98 2.48 7.67 11.66
N CYS A 99 2.80 7.60 10.37
CA CYS A 99 3.63 6.53 9.83
C CYS A 99 5.01 6.54 10.52
N PRO A 100 5.48 5.42 11.10
CA PRO A 100 6.77 5.38 11.80
C PRO A 100 7.99 5.44 10.86
N HIS A 101 7.75 5.34 9.55
CA HIS A 101 8.71 5.30 8.44
C HIS A 101 8.47 6.49 7.48
N ASP A 102 8.90 6.36 6.23
CA ASP A 102 8.57 7.25 5.12
C ASP A 102 7.11 7.11 4.67
N LEU A 103 6.51 8.19 4.17
CA LEU A 103 5.25 8.18 3.43
C LEU A 103 5.56 8.56 1.99
N GLU A 104 5.20 7.68 1.05
CA GLU A 104 5.50 7.87 -0.37
C GLU A 104 4.26 7.61 -1.22
N ARG A 105 4.00 8.46 -2.23
CA ARG A 105 3.02 8.16 -3.27
C ARG A 105 3.64 7.21 -4.28
N VAL A 106 3.06 6.02 -4.43
CA VAL A 106 3.52 4.97 -5.35
C VAL A 106 2.52 4.84 -6.49
N GLY A 107 3.05 4.76 -7.71
CA GLY A 107 2.27 4.81 -8.95
C GLY A 107 2.10 6.23 -9.48
N GLN A 108 1.13 6.40 -10.37
CA GLN A 108 0.88 7.64 -11.09
C GLN A 108 0.50 8.80 -10.15
N LEU A 109 0.89 10.01 -10.54
CA LEU A 109 0.41 11.23 -9.90
C LEU A 109 -1.04 11.50 -10.29
N GLY A 110 -1.88 11.86 -9.31
CA GLY A 110 -3.33 11.92 -9.52
C GLY A 110 -3.98 10.57 -9.28
N ASP A 111 -5.09 10.30 -9.96
CA ASP A 111 -5.85 9.06 -9.78
C ASP A 111 -5.04 7.78 -10.07
N GLY A 112 -5.36 6.68 -9.39
CA GLY A 112 -4.73 5.36 -9.53
C GLY A 112 -3.52 5.08 -8.61
N GLY A 113 -2.69 6.10 -8.32
CA GLY A 113 -1.60 5.99 -7.34
C GLY A 113 -2.11 5.91 -5.91
N LYS A 114 -1.32 5.35 -4.97
CA LYS A 114 -1.71 5.27 -3.55
C LYS A 114 -0.55 5.64 -2.63
N ILE A 115 -0.86 6.23 -1.47
CA ILE A 115 0.15 6.57 -0.45
C ILE A 115 0.52 5.34 0.37
N VAL A 116 1.80 4.95 0.36
CA VAL A 116 2.35 3.82 1.10
C VAL A 116 3.17 4.31 2.28
N CYS A 117 2.93 3.74 3.46
CA CYS A 117 3.80 3.88 4.62
C CYS A 117 4.92 2.83 4.57
N GLY A 118 6.16 3.30 4.62
CA GLY A 118 7.36 2.48 4.69
C GLY A 118 7.77 1.85 3.37
N MET A 119 7.70 2.58 2.25
CA MET A 119 8.14 2.03 0.97
C MET A 119 9.63 1.66 0.99
N SER A 120 10.46 2.50 1.61
CA SER A 120 11.88 2.20 1.86
C SER A 120 12.10 0.91 2.67
N ARG A 121 11.14 0.58 3.56
CA ARG A 121 11.17 -0.67 4.35
C ARG A 121 10.89 -1.88 3.47
N TYR A 122 9.88 -1.80 2.59
CA TYR A 122 9.58 -2.90 1.67
C TYR A 122 10.72 -3.15 0.67
N GLU A 123 11.37 -2.10 0.15
CA GLU A 123 12.55 -2.24 -0.72
C GLU A 123 13.73 -2.91 -0.01
N LYS A 124 13.90 -2.63 1.29
CA LYS A 124 14.98 -3.20 2.09
C LYS A 124 14.75 -4.67 2.43
N GLU A 125 13.53 -5.01 2.85
CA GLU A 125 13.19 -6.36 3.34
C GLU A 125 12.76 -7.32 2.21
N CYS A 126 12.27 -6.77 1.09
CA CYS A 126 11.91 -7.52 -0.12
C CYS A 126 12.57 -6.90 -1.37
N PRO A 127 13.92 -6.85 -1.46
CA PRO A 127 14.61 -6.14 -2.54
C PRO A 127 14.28 -6.70 -3.92
N GLY A 128 13.94 -5.79 -4.84
CA GLY A 128 13.59 -6.09 -6.22
C GLY A 128 14.77 -6.16 -7.19
N PRO A 129 14.48 -6.19 -8.51
CA PRO A 129 13.14 -6.26 -9.08
C PRO A 129 12.48 -7.62 -8.85
N SER A 130 11.18 -7.68 -9.10
CA SER A 130 10.44 -8.93 -9.05
C SER A 130 10.93 -9.90 -10.12
N SER A 131 11.35 -11.09 -9.68
CA SER A 131 11.67 -12.23 -10.55
C SER A 131 11.48 -13.56 -9.83
N LYS A 132 11.02 -14.60 -10.55
CA LYS A 132 10.93 -15.98 -10.03
C LYS A 132 12.26 -16.53 -9.51
N THR A 133 13.38 -15.96 -9.98
CA THR A 133 14.73 -16.36 -9.54
C THR A 133 15.30 -15.45 -8.45
N ASN A 134 14.56 -14.43 -8.01
CA ASN A 134 14.99 -13.56 -6.93
C ASN A 134 14.81 -14.31 -5.58
N PRO A 135 15.89 -14.56 -4.82
CA PRO A 135 15.84 -15.33 -3.58
C PRO A 135 15.34 -14.52 -2.38
N ALA A 136 15.13 -13.20 -2.53
CA ALA A 136 14.60 -12.35 -1.48
C ALA A 136 13.18 -12.78 -1.09
N ARG A 137 12.76 -12.43 0.13
CA ARG A 137 11.37 -12.60 0.57
C ARG A 137 10.41 -11.97 -0.45
N GLU A 138 9.34 -12.68 -0.81
CA GLU A 138 8.30 -12.12 -1.66
C GLU A 138 7.49 -11.06 -0.89
N LEU A 139 7.15 -9.95 -1.56
CA LEU A 139 6.15 -8.99 -1.08
C LEU A 139 4.78 -9.41 -1.66
N ILE A 140 3.89 -9.93 -0.83
CA ILE A 140 2.58 -10.43 -1.27
C ILE A 140 1.59 -9.27 -1.33
N VAL A 141 1.12 -8.93 -2.53
CA VAL A 141 0.24 -7.78 -2.76
C VAL A 141 -1.08 -8.24 -3.35
N TYR A 142 -2.18 -7.75 -2.79
CA TYR A 142 -3.51 -7.90 -3.36
C TYR A 142 -3.97 -6.53 -3.81
N SER A 143 -4.47 -6.45 -5.04
CA SER A 143 -5.00 -5.21 -5.62
C SER A 143 -6.42 -5.47 -6.12
N PHE A 144 -7.39 -4.82 -5.49
CA PHE A 144 -8.80 -4.93 -5.83
C PHE A 144 -9.27 -3.63 -6.44
N GLY A 145 -9.89 -3.69 -7.63
CA GLY A 145 -10.20 -2.51 -8.42
C GLY A 145 -8.95 -1.91 -9.04
N VAL A 146 -8.54 -2.49 -10.16
CA VAL A 146 -7.36 -2.06 -10.91
C VAL A 146 -7.76 -1.03 -11.97
N ASP A 147 -8.91 -1.22 -12.60
CA ASP A 147 -9.45 -0.45 -13.71
C ASP A 147 -8.41 -0.22 -14.84
N ASP A 148 -8.22 1.03 -15.28
CA ASP A 148 -7.34 1.39 -16.39
C ASP A 148 -5.94 1.88 -15.98
N ASP A 149 -5.61 1.82 -14.68
CA ASP A 149 -4.29 2.15 -14.16
C ASP A 149 -3.66 1.03 -13.34
N SER A 150 -2.57 0.48 -13.86
CA SER A 150 -1.74 -0.51 -13.16
C SER A 150 -0.37 0.05 -12.76
N SER A 151 -0.24 1.38 -12.66
CA SER A 151 1.03 2.04 -12.34
C SER A 151 1.55 1.70 -10.94
N PHE A 152 0.67 1.61 -9.95
CA PHE A 152 1.00 1.22 -8.58
C PHE A 152 1.62 -0.18 -8.54
N GLU A 153 0.97 -1.15 -9.19
CA GLU A 153 1.44 -2.53 -9.25
C GLU A 153 2.77 -2.65 -10.02
N ALA A 154 2.89 -1.92 -11.12
CA ALA A 154 4.11 -1.85 -11.92
C ALA A 154 5.31 -1.33 -11.12
N GLU A 155 5.12 -0.28 -10.33
CA GLU A 155 6.18 0.26 -9.47
C GLU A 155 6.61 -0.72 -8.39
N LEU A 156 5.67 -1.41 -7.73
CA LEU A 156 6.00 -2.43 -6.74
C LEU A 156 6.81 -3.59 -7.35
N LEU A 157 6.42 -4.07 -8.53
CA LEU A 157 7.16 -5.11 -9.27
C LEU A 157 8.57 -4.66 -9.68
N HIS A 158 8.75 -3.37 -9.98
CA HIS A 158 10.04 -2.81 -10.34
C HIS A 158 10.99 -2.69 -9.14
N ARG A 159 10.46 -2.23 -8.00
CA ARG A 159 11.26 -1.83 -6.83
C ARG A 159 11.47 -2.95 -5.83
N THR A 160 10.57 -3.93 -5.78
CA THR A 160 10.56 -5.00 -4.77
C THR A 160 10.44 -6.37 -5.41
N ASN A 161 10.67 -7.44 -4.63
CA ASN A 161 10.35 -8.81 -5.04
C ASN A 161 8.84 -9.10 -4.93
N ALA A 162 7.99 -8.20 -5.44
CA ALA A 162 6.54 -8.32 -5.32
C ALA A 162 5.98 -9.50 -6.11
N ARG A 163 4.95 -10.13 -5.54
CA ARG A 163 4.05 -10.99 -6.27
C ARG A 163 2.64 -10.47 -6.04
N ILE A 164 1.94 -10.18 -7.13
CA ILE A 164 0.71 -9.39 -7.12
C ILE A 164 -0.45 -10.23 -7.64
N TRP A 165 -1.59 -10.13 -6.95
CA TRP A 165 -2.87 -10.68 -7.39
C TRP A 165 -3.88 -9.54 -7.56
N GLY A 166 -4.25 -9.28 -8.81
CA GLY A 166 -5.24 -8.29 -9.21
C GLY A 166 -6.60 -8.92 -9.41
N TYR A 167 -7.64 -8.28 -8.87
CA TYR A 167 -9.03 -8.70 -9.05
C TYR A 167 -9.89 -7.51 -9.42
N ASP A 168 -10.57 -7.62 -10.56
CA ASP A 168 -11.46 -6.58 -11.04
C ASP A 168 -12.55 -7.14 -11.96
N SER A 169 -13.79 -6.71 -11.77
CA SER A 169 -14.94 -7.12 -12.56
C SER A 169 -15.21 -6.24 -13.78
N SER A 170 -14.72 -5.00 -13.81
CA SER A 170 -14.94 -4.03 -14.89
C SER A 170 -14.02 -4.30 -16.08
N VAL A 171 -12.77 -4.68 -15.82
CA VAL A 171 -11.74 -4.92 -16.85
C VAL A 171 -11.42 -6.40 -17.05
N ASN A 172 -10.66 -6.72 -18.11
CA ASN A 172 -10.33 -8.11 -18.49
C ASN A 172 -8.85 -8.45 -18.34
N SER A 173 -8.02 -7.47 -18.00
CA SER A 173 -6.57 -7.60 -17.84
C SER A 173 -6.02 -6.43 -17.03
N TRP A 174 -4.74 -6.53 -16.67
CA TRP A 174 -3.94 -5.37 -16.29
C TRP A 174 -3.98 -4.27 -17.37
N ALA A 175 -3.79 -3.03 -16.93
CA ALA A 175 -3.52 -1.91 -17.81
C ALA A 175 -2.07 -1.96 -18.34
N ASN A 176 -1.74 -1.04 -19.26
CA ASN A 176 -0.53 -1.12 -20.08
C ASN A 176 0.80 -0.88 -19.33
N GLN A 177 0.74 -0.46 -18.07
CA GLN A 177 1.89 -0.14 -17.23
C GLN A 177 2.65 -1.38 -16.77
N ILE A 178 2.00 -2.56 -16.70
CA ILE A 178 2.69 -3.82 -16.36
C ILE A 178 3.20 -4.47 -17.65
N PRO A 179 4.54 -4.57 -17.84
CA PRO A 179 5.08 -5.21 -19.02
C PRO A 179 4.89 -6.74 -18.98
N GLU A 180 4.71 -7.36 -20.15
CA GLU A 180 4.40 -8.81 -20.27
C GLU A 180 5.40 -9.71 -19.53
N TYR A 181 6.68 -9.34 -19.48
CA TYR A 181 7.70 -10.13 -18.78
C TYR A 181 7.47 -10.21 -17.25
N GLN A 182 6.66 -9.31 -16.68
CA GLN A 182 6.25 -9.34 -15.27
C GLN A 182 4.97 -10.12 -15.01
N TYR A 183 4.20 -10.53 -16.04
CA TYR A 183 2.98 -11.34 -15.84
C TYR A 183 3.20 -12.63 -15.03
N PRO A 184 4.36 -13.32 -15.08
CA PRO A 184 4.62 -14.45 -14.19
C PRO A 184 4.66 -14.11 -12.69
N ARG A 185 4.70 -12.82 -12.34
CA ARG A 185 4.69 -12.26 -10.98
C ARG A 185 3.46 -11.39 -10.69
N ALA A 186 2.59 -11.17 -11.68
CA ALA A 186 1.38 -10.36 -11.58
C ALA A 186 0.19 -11.11 -12.18
N SER A 187 -0.55 -11.83 -11.35
CA SER A 187 -1.74 -12.58 -11.74
C SER A 187 -2.96 -11.67 -11.76
N PHE A 188 -3.74 -11.69 -12.84
CA PHE A 188 -5.02 -10.98 -12.92
C PHE A 188 -6.16 -11.99 -13.04
N GLU A 189 -7.25 -11.77 -12.31
CA GLU A 189 -8.49 -12.53 -12.42
C GLU A 189 -9.70 -11.60 -12.47
N LYS A 190 -10.63 -11.87 -13.39
CA LYS A 190 -11.88 -11.11 -13.48
C LYS A 190 -12.86 -11.60 -12.42
N ALA A 191 -12.95 -10.90 -11.30
CA ALA A 191 -13.83 -11.25 -10.18
C ALA A 191 -14.28 -10.00 -9.41
N GLU A 192 -15.46 -10.07 -8.80
CA GLU A 192 -15.93 -9.09 -7.82
C GLU A 192 -15.47 -9.50 -6.42
N ILE A 193 -15.08 -8.51 -5.60
CA ILE A 193 -14.82 -8.73 -4.18
C ILE A 193 -16.09 -8.39 -3.42
N GLY A 194 -16.53 -9.29 -2.55
CA GLY A 194 -17.79 -9.09 -1.85
C GLY A 194 -17.89 -9.78 -0.50
N LYS A 195 -19.09 -9.69 0.08
CA LYS A 195 -19.42 -10.23 1.41
C LYS A 195 -19.40 -11.75 1.46
N GLU A 196 -19.89 -12.41 0.43
CA GLU A 196 -20.08 -13.86 0.37
C GLU A 196 -19.62 -14.39 -0.98
N THR A 197 -18.96 -15.55 -0.98
CA THR A 197 -18.44 -16.16 -2.20
C THR A 197 -19.59 -16.77 -3.00
N ASN A 198 -19.74 -16.33 -4.25
CA ASN A 198 -20.66 -16.88 -5.23
C ASN A 198 -19.93 -17.13 -6.56
N MET A 199 -19.36 -18.34 -6.67
CA MET A 199 -18.68 -18.80 -7.89
C MET A 199 -19.62 -19.01 -9.09
N LYS A 200 -20.95 -18.93 -8.89
CA LYS A 200 -21.95 -19.05 -9.97
C LYS A 200 -22.35 -17.69 -10.56
N ALA A 201 -21.96 -16.59 -9.91
CA ALA A 201 -22.15 -15.25 -10.47
C ALA A 201 -21.24 -15.06 -11.71
N SER A 202 -21.58 -14.07 -12.54
CA SER A 202 -20.79 -13.70 -13.70
C SER A 202 -20.64 -12.18 -13.73
N PRO A 203 -19.45 -11.65 -13.40
CA PRO A 203 -18.25 -12.36 -12.91
C PRO A 203 -18.46 -12.99 -11.51
N PRO A 204 -17.59 -13.95 -11.09
CA PRO A 204 -17.70 -14.56 -9.77
C PRO A 204 -17.50 -13.51 -8.67
N VAL A 205 -18.28 -13.60 -7.60
CA VAL A 205 -18.08 -12.80 -6.38
C VAL A 205 -17.28 -13.65 -5.39
N ILE A 206 -16.19 -13.14 -4.84
CA ILE A 206 -15.30 -13.91 -3.96
C ILE A 206 -14.94 -13.08 -2.73
N THR A 207 -14.94 -13.71 -1.56
CA THR A 207 -14.48 -13.06 -0.33
C THR A 207 -12.96 -13.00 -0.24
N ILE A 208 -12.43 -12.04 0.53
CA ILE A 208 -10.99 -11.87 0.74
C ILE A 208 -10.37 -13.15 1.33
N GLN A 209 -11.00 -13.72 2.36
CA GLN A 209 -10.53 -14.95 3.00
C GLN A 209 -10.52 -16.17 2.06
N ASP A 210 -11.45 -16.26 1.11
CA ASP A 210 -11.47 -17.36 0.14
C ASP A 210 -10.42 -17.15 -0.94
N LEU A 211 -10.19 -15.92 -1.40
CA LEU A 211 -9.06 -15.60 -2.29
C LEU A 211 -7.71 -15.94 -1.65
N MET A 212 -7.54 -15.63 -0.37
CA MET A 212 -6.34 -16.04 0.39
C MET A 212 -6.19 -17.56 0.42
N LYS A 213 -7.27 -18.31 0.69
CA LYS A 213 -7.27 -19.78 0.68
C LYS A 213 -6.95 -20.35 -0.71
N MET A 214 -7.57 -19.83 -1.76
CA MET A 214 -7.37 -20.24 -3.16
C MET A 214 -5.92 -20.04 -3.62
N ASN A 215 -5.30 -18.93 -3.20
CA ASN A 215 -3.90 -18.63 -3.54
C ASN A 215 -2.89 -19.28 -2.58
N GLY A 216 -3.35 -19.95 -1.52
CA GLY A 216 -2.48 -20.58 -0.52
C GLY A 216 -1.75 -19.58 0.38
N HIS A 217 -2.28 -18.37 0.56
CA HIS A 217 -1.70 -17.33 1.39
C HIS A 217 -2.31 -17.28 2.78
N SER A 218 -1.45 -17.14 3.79
CA SER A 218 -1.87 -16.88 5.17
C SER A 218 -1.68 -15.42 5.59
N TYR A 219 -1.09 -14.59 4.73
CA TYR A 219 -0.79 -13.19 5.00
C TYR A 219 -0.62 -12.39 3.72
N ILE A 220 -1.02 -11.12 3.75
CA ILE A 220 -0.86 -10.14 2.68
C ILE A 220 -0.01 -8.97 3.20
N ASP A 221 1.06 -8.60 2.51
CA ASP A 221 1.89 -7.46 2.94
C ASP A 221 1.19 -6.12 2.69
N LEU A 222 0.60 -5.97 1.50
CA LEU A 222 -0.11 -4.78 1.04
C LEU A 222 -1.44 -5.17 0.40
N LEU A 223 -2.52 -4.59 0.91
CA LEU A 223 -3.86 -4.73 0.34
C LEU A 223 -4.31 -3.38 -0.21
N LYS A 224 -4.32 -3.21 -1.54
CA LYS A 224 -4.98 -2.10 -2.22
C LYS A 224 -6.44 -2.46 -2.49
N MET A 225 -7.37 -1.56 -2.19
CA MET A 225 -8.81 -1.78 -2.31
C MET A 225 -9.53 -0.52 -2.77
N ASP A 226 -10.13 -0.61 -3.94
CA ASP A 226 -10.89 0.46 -4.57
C ASP A 226 -12.06 -0.15 -5.35
N ILE A 227 -13.15 -0.47 -4.67
CA ILE A 227 -14.19 -1.38 -5.19
C ILE A 227 -15.59 -0.78 -5.08
N GLU A 228 -15.68 0.53 -5.30
CA GLU A 228 -16.92 1.26 -5.55
C GLU A 228 -18.01 1.00 -4.50
N GLY A 229 -17.65 0.99 -3.22
CA GLY A 229 -18.58 0.79 -2.10
C GLY A 229 -18.61 -0.63 -1.54
N ALA A 230 -18.07 -1.61 -2.25
CA ALA A 230 -18.00 -2.99 -1.74
C ALA A 230 -16.96 -3.15 -0.61
N GLU A 231 -16.19 -2.10 -0.29
CA GLU A 231 -15.17 -2.14 0.76
C GLU A 231 -15.79 -2.42 2.13
N TYR A 232 -16.95 -1.82 2.40
CA TYR A 232 -17.61 -1.92 3.69
C TYR A 232 -18.00 -3.36 4.02
N GLU A 233 -18.70 -4.04 3.11
CA GLU A 233 -19.16 -5.41 3.33
C GLU A 233 -18.04 -6.43 3.20
N SER A 234 -17.07 -6.21 2.30
CA SER A 234 -15.92 -7.10 2.12
C SER A 234 -15.02 -7.14 3.35
N LEU A 235 -14.69 -5.97 3.92
CA LEU A 235 -13.92 -5.90 5.16
C LEU A 235 -14.73 -6.37 6.37
N THR A 236 -16.04 -6.12 6.41
CA THR A 236 -16.90 -6.67 7.47
C THR A 236 -16.88 -8.20 7.45
N SER A 237 -17.04 -8.82 6.27
CA SER A 237 -16.98 -10.27 6.09
C SER A 237 -15.63 -10.85 6.53
N LEU A 238 -14.52 -10.19 6.16
CA LEU A 238 -13.19 -10.62 6.60
C LEU A 238 -13.05 -10.56 8.13
N ILE A 239 -13.46 -9.46 8.77
CA ILE A 239 -13.40 -9.32 10.23
C ILE A 239 -14.24 -10.41 10.90
N GLU A 240 -15.47 -10.63 10.45
CA GLU A 240 -16.35 -11.67 11.00
C GLU A 240 -15.75 -13.08 10.86
N SER A 241 -15.15 -13.38 9.71
CA SER A 241 -14.45 -14.65 9.46
C SER A 241 -13.29 -14.84 10.44
N ILE A 242 -12.43 -13.83 10.59
CA ILE A 242 -11.26 -13.87 11.48
C ILE A 242 -11.68 -13.98 12.95
N MET A 243 -12.68 -13.20 13.37
CA MET A 243 -13.21 -13.28 14.74
C MET A 243 -13.84 -14.65 15.04
N LYS A 244 -14.44 -15.30 14.05
CA LYS A 244 -14.99 -16.66 14.21
C LYS A 244 -13.87 -17.70 14.32
N GLU A 245 -12.86 -17.63 13.47
CA GLU A 245 -11.76 -18.60 13.44
C GLU A 245 -10.81 -18.45 14.65
N GLN A 246 -10.51 -17.23 15.09
CA GLN A 246 -9.44 -16.96 16.07
C GLN A 246 -9.92 -16.82 17.52
N LYS A 247 -11.25 -16.76 17.77
CA LYS A 247 -11.82 -16.79 19.14
C LYS A 247 -11.42 -18.04 19.93
N GLU A 248 -11.02 -19.10 19.26
CA GLU A 248 -10.62 -20.37 19.88
C GLU A 248 -9.11 -20.46 20.14
N SER A 249 -8.28 -19.61 19.51
CA SER A 249 -6.81 -19.78 19.47
C SER A 249 -5.97 -18.60 19.99
N GLY A 250 -6.56 -17.44 20.31
CA GLY A 250 -5.82 -16.28 20.84
C GLY A 250 -6.41 -14.91 20.47
N ASN A 251 -5.57 -13.87 20.44
CA ASN A 251 -5.97 -12.51 20.05
C ASN A 251 -6.18 -12.42 18.53
N ALA A 252 -7.41 -12.09 18.12
CA ALA A 252 -7.76 -12.00 16.72
C ALA A 252 -7.00 -10.87 15.99
N THR A 253 -6.35 -11.17 14.87
CA THR A 253 -5.54 -10.20 14.08
C THR A 253 -5.83 -10.35 12.60
N LEU A 254 -6.01 -9.22 11.90
CA LEU A 254 -6.22 -9.21 10.45
C LEU A 254 -4.98 -9.75 9.71
N PRO A 255 -5.16 -10.58 8.65
CA PRO A 255 -4.05 -11.26 7.99
C PRO A 255 -3.36 -10.37 6.95
N PHE A 256 -3.19 -9.08 7.24
CA PHE A 256 -2.47 -8.16 6.38
C PHE A 256 -1.72 -7.05 7.13
N GLY A 257 -0.65 -6.54 6.52
CA GLY A 257 0.25 -5.55 7.11
C GLY A 257 -0.21 -4.10 6.95
N GLN A 258 -0.67 -3.74 5.74
CA GLN A 258 -1.14 -2.40 5.41
C GLN A 258 -2.28 -2.45 4.40
N LEU A 259 -3.26 -1.57 4.60
CA LEU A 259 -4.46 -1.41 3.76
C LEU A 259 -4.43 -0.02 3.13
N LEU A 260 -4.46 0.02 1.81
CA LEU A 260 -4.59 1.22 0.99
C LEU A 260 -6.00 1.18 0.40
N ILE A 261 -6.88 2.07 0.82
CA ILE A 261 -8.31 1.93 0.56
C ILE A 261 -8.93 3.25 0.14
N GLU A 262 -9.76 3.22 -0.89
CA GLU A 262 -10.69 4.30 -1.18
C GLU A 262 -12.05 4.02 -0.56
N LEU A 263 -12.60 4.99 0.17
CA LEU A 263 -13.89 4.86 0.84
C LEU A 263 -14.96 5.66 0.11
N HIS A 264 -16.04 4.96 -0.26
CA HIS A 264 -17.13 5.53 -1.06
C HIS A 264 -18.38 5.82 -0.24
N ILE A 265 -18.69 7.09 0.03
CA ILE A 265 -19.97 7.52 0.63
C ILE A 265 -20.93 7.96 -0.47
N MET A 266 -21.64 7.00 -1.04
CA MET A 266 -22.60 7.22 -2.13
C MET A 266 -23.87 6.41 -1.94
N LYS A 267 -24.76 6.46 -2.94
CA LYS A 267 -25.93 5.59 -2.98
C LYS A 267 -25.47 4.16 -3.27
N ASP A 268 -26.00 3.20 -2.51
CA ASP A 268 -25.81 1.77 -2.72
C ASP A 268 -25.82 1.37 -4.21
N PRO A 269 -24.72 0.81 -4.73
CA PRO A 269 -24.73 0.03 -5.96
C PRO A 269 -25.65 -1.20 -5.84
N PRO A 270 -26.10 -1.79 -6.97
CA PRO A 270 -26.88 -3.02 -6.93
C PRO A 270 -26.16 -4.14 -6.15
N GLY A 271 -26.80 -4.64 -5.09
CA GLY A 271 -26.27 -5.76 -4.30
C GLY A 271 -25.21 -5.39 -3.26
N VAL A 272 -24.84 -4.11 -3.14
CA VAL A 272 -23.86 -3.61 -2.18
C VAL A 272 -24.55 -2.71 -1.15
N LYS A 273 -24.13 -2.80 0.13
CA LYS A 273 -24.62 -1.94 1.21
C LYS A 273 -23.54 -1.00 1.73
N ILE A 274 -23.81 0.30 1.63
CA ILE A 274 -22.94 1.35 2.16
C ILE A 274 -23.56 1.91 3.45
N PRO A 275 -22.75 2.29 4.47
CA PRO A 275 -23.25 3.03 5.61
C PRO A 275 -24.02 4.30 5.17
N THR A 276 -25.22 4.50 5.73
CA THR A 276 -26.14 5.56 5.28
C THR A 276 -26.16 6.79 6.19
N ASN A 277 -25.48 6.71 7.34
CA ASN A 277 -25.42 7.77 8.34
C ASN A 277 -24.12 7.69 9.16
N LEU A 278 -23.88 8.72 9.96
CA LEU A 278 -22.66 8.84 10.75
C LEU A 278 -22.51 7.70 11.76
N GLU A 279 -23.60 7.27 12.43
CA GLU A 279 -23.59 6.15 13.37
C GLU A 279 -23.06 4.85 12.74
N THR A 280 -23.70 4.43 11.64
CA THR A 280 -23.38 3.15 11.00
C THR A 280 -21.97 3.15 10.43
N TRP A 281 -21.54 4.29 9.87
CA TRP A 281 -20.19 4.45 9.35
C TRP A 281 -19.14 4.46 10.46
N LEU A 282 -19.38 5.18 11.56
CA LEU A 282 -18.44 5.20 12.70
C LEU A 282 -18.35 3.88 13.42
N LYS A 283 -19.45 3.12 13.48
CA LYS A 283 -19.44 1.74 14.00
C LYS A 283 -18.55 0.85 13.14
N TRP A 284 -18.65 0.96 11.82
CA TRP A 284 -17.78 0.24 10.90
C TRP A 284 -16.32 0.69 11.01
N TRP A 285 -16.06 2.00 11.03
CA TRP A 285 -14.70 2.54 11.22
C TRP A 285 -14.06 2.03 12.52
N SER A 286 -14.82 2.03 13.61
CA SER A 286 -14.33 1.58 14.91
C SER A 286 -14.06 0.07 14.94
N SER A 287 -14.71 -0.74 14.08
CA SER A 287 -14.42 -2.17 13.99
C SER A 287 -13.04 -2.42 13.35
N LEU A 288 -12.64 -1.62 12.36
CA LEU A 288 -11.29 -1.64 11.79
C LEU A 288 -10.24 -1.31 12.84
N GLU A 289 -10.47 -0.23 13.60
CA GLU A 289 -9.55 0.21 14.67
C GLU A 289 -9.42 -0.83 15.78
N ALA A 290 -10.52 -1.50 16.13
CA ALA A 290 -10.54 -2.58 17.12
C ALA A 290 -9.73 -3.80 16.68
N MET A 291 -9.59 -4.02 15.37
CA MET A 291 -8.77 -5.07 14.77
C MET A 291 -7.31 -4.65 14.52
N GLY A 292 -6.89 -3.50 15.06
CA GLY A 292 -5.51 -3.04 15.03
C GLY A 292 -5.16 -2.11 13.86
N LEU A 293 -6.12 -1.73 13.01
CA LEU A 293 -5.84 -0.77 11.95
C LEU A 293 -5.71 0.65 12.52
N ARG A 294 -4.71 1.38 12.04
CA ARG A 294 -4.48 2.78 12.38
C ARG A 294 -4.35 3.61 11.11
N PRO A 295 -5.18 4.65 10.93
CA PRO A 295 -5.07 5.55 9.78
C PRO A 295 -3.79 6.39 9.90
N VAL A 296 -2.91 6.29 8.91
CA VAL A 296 -1.63 7.01 8.87
C VAL A 296 -1.58 8.13 7.85
N ASN A 297 -2.42 8.05 6.82
CA ASN A 297 -2.60 9.10 5.84
C ASN A 297 -4.04 9.08 5.32
N SER A 298 -4.49 10.22 4.79
CA SER A 298 -5.69 10.35 3.98
C SER A 298 -5.43 11.29 2.83
N GLU A 299 -5.97 11.01 1.65
CA GLU A 299 -5.91 11.88 0.47
C GLU A 299 -7.32 12.12 -0.07
N ASP A 300 -7.65 13.39 -0.32
CA ASP A 300 -8.95 13.80 -0.84
C ASP A 300 -9.09 13.33 -2.30
N ASN A 301 -10.21 12.68 -2.65
CA ASN A 301 -10.52 12.42 -4.05
C ASN A 301 -11.29 13.63 -4.65
N TRP A 302 -10.54 14.58 -5.21
CA TRP A 302 -11.12 15.78 -5.82
C TRP A 302 -12.01 15.50 -7.04
N ILE A 303 -11.84 14.37 -7.72
CA ILE A 303 -12.67 13.98 -8.87
C ILE A 303 -14.05 13.57 -8.37
N GLY A 304 -14.10 12.66 -7.39
CA GLY A 304 -15.33 12.26 -6.70
C GLY A 304 -16.07 13.46 -6.13
N ASP A 305 -15.37 14.34 -5.42
CA ASP A 305 -15.96 15.51 -4.78
C ASP A 305 -16.62 16.45 -5.78
N ARG A 306 -16.00 16.61 -6.96
CA ARG A 306 -16.56 17.41 -8.05
C ARG A 306 -17.82 16.77 -8.64
N VAL A 307 -17.84 15.44 -8.82
CA VAL A 307 -18.99 14.70 -9.38
C VAL A 307 -20.17 14.71 -8.44
N TYR A 308 -19.93 14.53 -7.13
CA TYR A 308 -20.97 14.44 -6.12
C TYR A 308 -21.32 15.77 -5.43
N ALA A 309 -20.59 16.85 -5.77
CA ALA A 309 -20.75 18.19 -5.20
C ALA A 309 -20.65 18.23 -3.65
N ALA A 310 -19.92 17.26 -3.07
CA ALA A 310 -19.64 17.12 -1.65
C ALA A 310 -18.48 16.12 -1.49
N PRO A 311 -17.68 16.22 -0.42
CA PRO A 311 -16.55 15.33 -0.25
C PRO A 311 -17.03 13.93 0.16
N ARG A 312 -17.19 13.06 -0.83
CA ARG A 312 -17.86 11.77 -0.69
C ARG A 312 -16.90 10.61 -0.78
N PHE A 313 -15.71 10.82 -1.36
CA PHE A 313 -14.69 9.82 -1.55
C PHE A 313 -13.40 10.26 -0.85
N MET A 314 -12.70 9.32 -0.25
CA MET A 314 -11.46 9.61 0.49
C MET A 314 -10.57 8.39 0.46
N GLU A 315 -9.32 8.58 0.06
CA GLU A 315 -8.31 7.55 0.18
C GLU A 315 -7.73 7.54 1.59
N TYR A 316 -7.47 6.35 2.11
CA TYR A 316 -6.80 6.13 3.38
C TYR A 316 -5.67 5.12 3.25
N THR A 317 -4.61 5.41 4.00
CA THR A 317 -3.54 4.45 4.29
C THR A 317 -3.69 4.01 5.73
N PHE A 318 -3.81 2.70 5.96
CA PHE A 318 -3.80 2.10 7.29
C PHE A 318 -2.61 1.16 7.45
N ILE A 319 -2.04 1.13 8.66
CA ILE A 319 -1.14 0.05 9.07
C ILE A 319 -1.80 -0.80 10.15
N ASN A 320 -1.55 -2.10 10.13
CA ASN A 320 -1.96 -3.03 11.17
C ASN A 320 -0.91 -3.08 12.28
N ILE A 321 -1.23 -2.59 13.48
CA ILE A 321 -0.29 -2.49 14.61
C ILE A 321 -0.24 -3.74 15.50
N MET A 322 -1.02 -4.78 15.21
CA MET A 322 -1.15 -5.96 16.06
C MET A 322 -0.22 -7.12 15.65
N ASP A 323 0.03 -7.32 14.35
CA ASP A 323 0.87 -8.43 13.87
C ASP A 323 2.37 -8.08 13.83
N LYS A 324 3.04 -8.12 14.99
CA LYS A 324 4.48 -7.81 15.08
C LYS A 324 5.38 -8.88 14.46
N GLU A 325 4.86 -10.07 14.22
CA GLU A 325 5.65 -11.18 13.68
C GLU A 325 5.78 -11.07 12.17
N LYS A 326 4.69 -10.76 11.47
CA LYS A 326 4.66 -10.73 10.01
C LYS A 326 4.69 -9.32 9.41
N ASN A 327 4.22 -8.30 10.13
CA ASN A 327 4.22 -6.95 9.59
C ASN A 327 5.63 -6.34 9.60
N VAL A 328 6.23 -6.22 8.41
CA VAL A 328 7.57 -5.69 8.21
C VAL A 328 7.76 -4.26 8.73
N LEU A 329 6.67 -3.50 8.84
CA LEU A 329 6.66 -2.14 9.37
C LEU A 329 6.83 -2.09 10.90
N LEU A 330 6.67 -3.23 11.58
CA LEU A 330 6.75 -3.37 13.04
C LEU A 330 7.99 -4.13 13.52
N TRP A 331 8.83 -4.62 12.60
CA TRP A 331 10.03 -5.37 12.95
C TRP A 331 11.08 -4.45 13.60
N THR A 332 11.36 -4.71 14.88
CA THR A 332 12.25 -3.91 15.74
C THR A 332 13.65 -4.45 15.83
#